data_AF-A0A7C1UZK1-F1
#
_entry.id   AF-A0A7C1UZK1-F1
#
_cell.length_a   1.000
_cell.length_b   1.000
_cell.length_c   1.000
_cell.angle_alpha   90.00
_cell.angle_beta   90.00
_cell.angle_gamma   90.00
#
_symmetry.space_group_name_H-M   'P 1'
#
loop_
_entity.id
_entity.type
_entity.pdbx_description
1 polymer ?
#
loop_
_entity_poly.entity_id
_entity_poly.type
_entity_poly.pdbx_seq_one_letter_code
_entity_poly.pdbx_strand_id
1 'polypeptide(L)'
;MKTLIIFVALSVCFAFSNNPINATGFEDFLRLRSKSATLNEGGFIFRNMFDQKKYCKAYYIRNRKKMLLQAKEYYHLNNKIIKREIKICVFCNKEFHPRSNKAICCSIKCIWKERNRKNNKANQISKKCKYCNGGFINSIKTRIYCSEKCRNKWWKKKKTLKEIRKCLYCLKSFNASNIYRKYCSKDCYKKYWEVHSDQFVIDKERQKQYRKWYVKSTPLRKLRCQLSDRIRKHLRAKGLKKDTELKKILGCSVLELMKYLESQFEAGMSWEKHKVDGWHIDHKIPLCSAKTKREIYKLWHYTNLQPLWAIDNLKKGGKREII
;
A
#
# COMPACT_ATOMS: atom_id res chain seq x y z
N MET A 1 -0.28 15.54 47.60
CA MET A 1 -1.20 14.39 47.78
C MET A 1 -2.67 14.77 47.61
N LYS A 2 -3.17 15.84 48.23
CA LYS A 2 -4.57 16.33 48.06
C LYS A 2 -4.99 16.51 46.59
N THR A 3 -4.12 17.06 45.75
CA THR A 3 -4.37 17.26 44.30
C THR A 3 -4.47 15.97 43.49
N LEU A 4 -3.76 14.90 43.90
CA LEU A 4 -3.79 13.60 43.23
C LEU A 4 -5.06 12.83 43.60
N ILE A 5 -5.51 12.95 44.84
CA ILE A 5 -6.73 12.33 45.36
C ILE A 5 -7.97 12.97 44.70
N ILE A 6 -7.98 14.30 44.54
CA ILE A 6 -9.02 15.02 43.78
C ILE A 6 -9.04 14.55 42.32
N PHE A 7 -7.87 14.34 41.70
CA PHE A 7 -7.78 13.87 40.31
C PHE A 7 -8.34 12.45 40.12
N VAL A 8 -8.06 11.53 41.06
CA VAL A 8 -8.59 10.16 41.03
C VAL A 8 -10.10 10.14 41.33
N ALA A 9 -10.55 10.91 42.31
CA ALA A 9 -11.96 11.03 42.66
C ALA A 9 -12.80 11.60 41.51
N LEU A 10 -12.33 12.67 40.84
CA LEU A 10 -13.01 13.25 39.68
C LEU A 10 -12.99 12.33 38.45
N SER A 11 -11.91 11.55 38.26
CA SER A 11 -11.82 10.55 37.18
C SER A 11 -12.81 9.40 37.36
N VAL A 12 -13.06 9.01 38.61
CA VAL A 12 -14.06 7.99 38.97
C VAL A 12 -15.47 8.59 38.80
N CYS A 13 -15.76 9.76 39.37
CA CYS A 13 -17.09 10.38 39.25
C CYS A 13 -17.50 10.69 37.79
N PHE A 14 -16.58 11.11 36.92
CA PHE A 14 -16.87 11.32 35.49
C PHE A 14 -17.02 10.02 34.69
N ALA A 15 -16.35 8.93 35.10
CA ALA A 15 -16.45 7.65 34.43
C ALA A 15 -17.75 6.90 34.73
N PHE A 16 -18.48 7.27 35.80
CA PHE A 16 -19.69 6.58 36.27
C PHE A 16 -20.96 7.45 36.25
N SER A 17 -20.89 8.70 35.79
CA SER A 17 -22.05 9.58 35.62
C SER A 17 -22.82 9.25 34.32
N ASN A 18 -24.15 9.08 34.43
CA ASN A 18 -25.06 8.85 33.31
C ASN A 18 -25.62 10.15 32.69
N ASN A 19 -25.30 11.33 33.25
CA ASN A 19 -25.81 12.61 32.76
C ASN A 19 -24.83 13.26 31.77
N PRO A 20 -25.29 13.69 30.58
CA PRO A 20 -24.49 14.51 29.69
C PRO A 20 -24.48 15.94 30.21
N ILE A 21 -23.54 16.28 31.09
CA ILE A 21 -23.30 17.68 31.46
C ILE A 21 -22.38 18.26 30.40
N ASN A 22 -22.78 19.38 29.80
CA ASN A 22 -21.95 20.17 28.90
C ASN A 22 -20.65 20.60 29.63
N ALA A 23 -19.54 20.61 28.91
CA ALA A 23 -18.22 20.81 29.50
C ALA A 23 -17.90 22.29 29.85
N THR A 24 -18.81 23.03 30.48
CA THR A 24 -18.57 24.42 30.91
C THR A 24 -18.92 24.69 32.38
N GLY A 25 -19.03 23.66 33.22
CA GLY A 25 -19.38 23.79 34.65
C GLY A 25 -18.19 23.93 35.62
N PHE A 26 -17.06 24.49 35.21
CA PHE A 26 -15.94 24.78 36.12
C PHE A 26 -15.56 26.26 36.04
N GLU A 27 -15.58 26.95 37.18
CA GLU A 27 -14.96 28.27 37.32
C GLU A 27 -13.43 28.16 37.18
N ASP A 28 -12.86 29.16 36.51
CA ASP A 28 -11.62 29.18 35.73
C ASP A 28 -10.27 28.96 36.45
N PHE A 29 -10.22 28.48 37.69
CA PHE A 29 -9.00 28.71 38.51
C PHE A 29 -8.03 27.53 38.70
N LEU A 30 -8.25 26.33 38.14
CA LEU A 30 -7.35 25.19 38.38
C LEU A 30 -6.93 24.41 37.12
N ARG A 31 -5.82 24.83 36.51
CA ARG A 31 -5.05 24.01 35.55
C ARG A 31 -4.46 22.79 36.26
N LEU A 32 -5.18 21.67 36.30
CA LEU A 32 -4.66 20.41 36.79
C LEU A 32 -3.72 19.78 35.75
N ARG A 33 -2.40 19.83 36.01
CA ARG A 33 -1.35 19.17 35.22
C ARG A 33 -0.93 17.87 35.91
N SER A 34 -1.01 16.75 35.21
CA SER A 34 -0.26 15.53 35.55
C SER A 34 0.88 15.31 34.55
N LYS A 35 1.81 14.39 34.84
CA LYS A 35 2.83 13.97 33.87
C LYS A 35 2.21 13.31 32.61
N SER A 36 1.01 12.74 32.74
CA SER A 36 0.40 11.84 31.75
C SER A 36 -0.66 12.51 30.86
N ALA A 37 -1.40 13.48 31.41
CA ALA A 37 -2.49 14.17 30.72
C ALA A 37 -2.71 15.60 31.24
N THR A 38 -3.28 16.42 30.36
CA THR A 38 -3.70 17.80 30.63
C THR A 38 -5.19 17.92 30.32
N LEU A 39 -5.96 18.54 31.21
CA LEU A 39 -7.37 18.86 30.97
C LEU A 39 -7.49 20.26 30.36
N ASN A 40 -8.22 20.42 29.27
CA ASN A 40 -8.60 21.72 28.73
C ASN A 40 -10.09 21.74 28.33
N GLU A 41 -10.57 22.88 27.80
CA GLU A 41 -11.96 23.12 27.35
C GLU A 41 -12.48 22.06 26.36
N GLY A 42 -11.59 21.32 25.67
CA GLY A 42 -11.93 20.23 24.74
C GLY A 42 -11.83 18.82 25.32
N GLY A 43 -11.54 18.66 26.62
CA GLY A 43 -11.36 17.37 27.30
C GLY A 43 -9.91 17.01 27.60
N PHE A 44 -9.60 15.71 27.66
CA PHE A 44 -8.26 15.21 28.03
C PHE A 44 -7.30 15.21 26.84
N ILE A 45 -6.18 15.93 26.96
CA ILE A 45 -5.03 15.85 26.05
C ILE A 45 -3.97 14.94 26.69
N PHE A 46 -3.81 13.74 26.14
CA PHE A 46 -2.77 12.78 26.54
C PHE A 46 -1.43 13.14 25.88
N ARG A 47 -0.35 13.16 26.67
CA ARG A 47 0.99 13.54 26.17
C ARG A 47 1.69 12.45 25.35
N ASN A 48 1.18 11.22 25.38
CA ASN A 48 1.74 10.08 24.66
C ASN A 48 0.70 9.47 23.68
N MET A 49 1.12 9.29 22.43
CA MET A 49 0.33 8.69 21.34
C MET A 49 -0.08 7.24 21.62
N PHE A 50 0.70 6.50 22.42
CA PHE A 50 0.40 5.12 22.80
C PHE A 50 -0.80 5.05 23.76
N ASP A 51 -0.84 5.94 24.74
CA ASP A 51 -1.93 6.06 25.72
C ASP A 51 -3.21 6.57 25.06
N GLN A 52 -3.08 7.52 24.12
CA GLN A 52 -4.20 7.99 23.31
C GLN A 52 -4.82 6.85 22.47
N LYS A 53 -4.01 6.03 21.78
CA LYS A 53 -4.52 4.88 21.03
C LYS A 53 -5.19 3.83 21.92
N LYS A 54 -4.63 3.55 23.11
CA LYS A 54 -5.18 2.57 24.05
C LYS A 54 -6.51 3.05 24.65
N TYR A 55 -6.59 4.32 25.04
CA TYR A 55 -7.81 4.92 25.60
C TYR A 55 -8.90 5.13 24.53
N CYS A 56 -8.55 5.66 23.35
CA CYS A 56 -9.50 5.80 22.23
C CYS A 56 -10.05 4.43 21.80
N LYS A 57 -9.23 3.37 21.82
CA LYS A 57 -9.69 2.00 21.54
C LYS A 57 -10.62 1.46 22.63
N ALA A 58 -10.30 1.65 23.91
CA ALA A 58 -11.16 1.23 25.02
C ALA A 58 -12.49 2.01 25.05
N TYR A 59 -12.43 3.33 24.86
CA TYR A 59 -13.59 4.21 24.73
C TYR A 59 -14.46 3.79 23.54
N TYR A 60 -13.87 3.57 22.37
CA TYR A 60 -14.59 3.11 21.18
C TYR A 60 -15.24 1.75 21.41
N ILE A 61 -14.54 0.79 22.03
CA ILE A 61 -15.10 -0.54 22.30
C ILE A 61 -16.30 -0.45 23.25
N ARG A 62 -16.19 0.32 24.34
CA ARG A 62 -17.26 0.48 25.34
C ARG A 62 -18.46 1.26 24.79
N ASN A 63 -18.21 2.31 24.01
CA ASN A 63 -19.25 3.19 23.48
C ASN A 63 -19.73 2.80 22.08
N ARG A 64 -19.22 1.70 21.50
CA ARG A 64 -19.49 1.28 20.11
C ARG A 64 -20.99 1.26 19.80
N LYS A 65 -21.81 0.69 20.70
CA LYS A 65 -23.26 0.60 20.51
C LYS A 65 -23.91 1.98 20.48
N LYS A 66 -23.56 2.87 21.42
CA LYS A 66 -24.08 4.24 21.51
C LYS A 66 -23.67 5.09 20.30
N MET A 67 -22.40 5.02 19.90
CA MET A 67 -21.91 5.73 18.71
C MET A 67 -22.57 5.21 17.42
N LEU A 68 -22.79 3.90 17.31
CA LEU A 68 -23.54 3.33 16.18
C LEU A 68 -25.00 3.78 16.17
N LEU A 69 -25.64 3.93 17.34
CA LEU A 69 -27.00 4.42 17.46
C LEU A 69 -27.08 5.90 17.04
N GLN A 70 -26.20 6.76 17.55
CA GLN A 70 -26.09 8.16 17.16
C GLN A 70 -25.81 8.35 15.67
N ALA A 71 -24.92 7.52 15.08
CA ALA A 71 -24.65 7.55 13.65
C ALA A 71 -25.87 7.12 12.81
N LYS A 72 -26.64 6.13 13.29
CA LYS A 72 -27.91 5.74 12.66
C LYS A 72 -28.94 6.88 12.74
N GLU A 73 -29.11 7.50 13.90
CA GLU A 73 -30.02 8.63 14.11
C GLU A 73 -29.66 9.81 13.21
N TYR A 74 -28.39 10.22 13.17
CA TYR A 74 -27.88 11.25 12.26
C TYR A 74 -28.16 10.92 10.79
N TYR A 75 -27.92 9.67 10.37
CA TYR A 75 -28.18 9.22 9.01
C TYR A 75 -29.68 9.19 8.67
N HIS A 76 -30.54 8.80 9.61
CA HIS A 76 -31.99 8.83 9.46
C HIS A 76 -32.54 10.25 9.35
N LEU A 77 -32.06 11.16 10.21
CA LEU A 77 -32.40 12.60 10.18
C LEU A 77 -31.99 13.22 8.83
N ASN A 78 -30.74 12.98 8.38
CA ASN A 78 -30.26 13.54 7.12
C ASN A 78 -30.87 12.90 5.87
N ASN A 79 -31.25 11.62 5.90
CA ASN A 79 -31.93 11.01 4.74
C ASN A 79 -33.40 11.40 4.61
N LYS A 80 -34.10 11.75 5.71
CA LYS A 80 -35.48 12.28 5.64
C LYS A 80 -35.56 13.60 4.87
N ILE A 81 -34.46 14.35 4.81
CA ILE A 81 -34.39 15.67 4.16
C ILE A 81 -34.21 15.58 2.63
N ILE A 82 -33.68 14.47 2.11
CA ILE A 82 -33.34 14.35 0.68
C ILE A 82 -34.49 13.67 -0.08
N LYS A 83 -35.47 14.46 -0.53
CA LYS A 83 -36.44 14.02 -1.56
C LYS A 83 -35.69 13.83 -2.88
N ARG A 84 -35.66 12.60 -3.40
CA ARG A 84 -35.03 12.26 -4.69
C ARG A 84 -36.10 11.97 -5.71
N GLU A 85 -35.94 12.54 -6.90
CA GLU A 85 -36.85 12.35 -8.03
C GLU A 85 -36.96 10.87 -8.44
N ILE A 86 -38.15 10.47 -8.88
CA ILE A 86 -38.41 9.13 -9.42
C ILE A 86 -37.57 8.93 -10.68
N LYS A 87 -36.96 7.75 -10.80
CA LYS A 87 -36.15 7.36 -11.97
C LYS A 87 -36.73 6.13 -12.64
N ILE A 88 -36.45 5.97 -13.93
CA ILE A 88 -36.77 4.76 -14.68
C ILE A 88 -35.59 3.79 -14.61
N CYS A 89 -35.86 2.53 -14.25
CA CYS A 89 -34.82 1.51 -14.16
C CYS A 89 -34.31 1.11 -15.56
N VAL A 90 -33.00 1.24 -15.81
CA VAL A 90 -32.37 0.89 -17.11
C VAL A 90 -32.51 -0.60 -17.51
N PHE A 91 -32.85 -1.47 -16.55
CA PHE A 91 -32.99 -2.90 -16.81
C PHE A 91 -34.43 -3.35 -17.05
N CYS A 92 -35.39 -2.92 -16.22
CA CYS A 92 -36.78 -3.38 -16.28
C CYS A 92 -37.79 -2.29 -16.68
N ASN A 93 -37.33 -1.07 -16.96
CA ASN A 93 -38.13 0.10 -17.33
C ASN A 93 -39.22 0.50 -16.33
N LYS A 94 -39.18 -0.02 -15.10
CA LYS A 94 -40.10 0.40 -14.03
C LYS A 94 -39.59 1.65 -13.34
N GLU A 95 -40.52 2.52 -12.98
CA GLU A 95 -40.28 3.65 -12.09
C GLU A 95 -39.86 3.20 -10.70
N PHE A 96 -38.93 3.92 -10.08
CA PHE A 96 -38.48 3.66 -8.72
C PHE A 96 -37.93 4.92 -8.04
N HIS A 97 -38.04 4.96 -6.71
CA HIS A 97 -37.36 5.95 -5.90
C HIS A 97 -35.89 5.54 -5.69
N PRO A 98 -34.91 6.34 -6.17
CA PRO A 98 -33.52 5.95 -6.11
C PRO A 98 -32.95 6.07 -4.70
N ARG A 99 -32.21 5.04 -4.25
CA ARG A 99 -31.50 5.05 -2.95
C ARG A 99 -30.34 6.06 -2.91
N SER A 100 -29.85 6.49 -4.07
CA SER A 100 -28.82 7.52 -4.24
C SER A 100 -28.94 8.15 -5.63
N ASN A 101 -28.41 9.37 -5.84
CA ASN A 101 -28.47 10.04 -7.14
C ASN A 101 -27.78 9.24 -8.26
N LYS A 102 -26.85 8.34 -7.90
CA LYS A 102 -26.12 7.46 -8.84
C LYS A 102 -26.88 6.17 -9.15
N ALA A 103 -28.00 5.88 -8.49
CA ALA A 103 -28.76 4.66 -8.72
C ALA A 103 -29.46 4.72 -10.09
N ILE A 104 -29.20 3.70 -10.91
CA ILE A 104 -29.76 3.54 -12.28
C ILE A 104 -30.70 2.33 -12.39
N CYS A 105 -30.86 1.55 -11.32
CA CYS A 105 -31.66 0.33 -11.29
C CYS A 105 -32.49 0.28 -10.01
N CYS A 106 -33.72 -0.26 -10.12
CA CYS A 106 -34.68 -0.30 -9.02
C CYS A 106 -34.29 -1.28 -7.90
N SER A 107 -33.48 -2.29 -8.20
CA SER A 107 -33.10 -3.33 -7.24
C SER A 107 -31.72 -3.91 -7.51
N ILE A 108 -31.13 -4.54 -6.49
CA ILE A 108 -29.86 -5.30 -6.60
C ILE A 108 -29.97 -6.36 -7.69
N LYS A 109 -31.13 -7.03 -7.80
CA LYS A 109 -31.42 -8.01 -8.85
C LYS A 109 -31.29 -7.38 -10.24
N CYS A 110 -31.86 -6.19 -10.46
CA CYS A 110 -31.75 -5.47 -11.73
C CYS A 110 -30.32 -5.00 -12.02
N ILE A 111 -29.57 -4.57 -10.99
CA ILE A 111 -28.14 -4.23 -11.13
C ILE A 111 -27.34 -5.44 -11.62
N TRP A 112 -27.57 -6.62 -11.02
CA TRP A 112 -26.86 -7.83 -11.40
C TRP A 112 -27.21 -8.28 -12.82
N LYS A 113 -28.49 -8.24 -13.19
CA LYS A 113 -28.93 -8.58 -14.54
C LYS A 113 -28.37 -7.62 -15.60
N GLU A 114 -28.34 -6.31 -15.35
CA GLU A 114 -27.75 -5.35 -16.28
C GLU A 114 -26.23 -5.50 -16.41
N ARG A 115 -25.53 -5.79 -15.31
CA ARG A 115 -24.09 -6.13 -15.34
C ARG A 115 -23.83 -7.36 -16.19
N ASN A 116 -24.63 -8.41 -16.04
CA ASN A 116 -24.49 -9.62 -16.85
C ASN A 116 -24.82 -9.37 -18.33
N ARG A 117 -25.85 -8.56 -18.62
CA ARG A 117 -26.18 -8.15 -19.99
C ARG A 117 -25.00 -7.43 -20.66
N LYS A 118 -24.37 -6.47 -19.96
CA LYS A 118 -23.18 -5.76 -20.44
C LYS A 118 -21.96 -6.69 -20.59
N ASN A 119 -21.71 -7.56 -19.61
CA ASN A 119 -20.60 -8.52 -19.67
C ASN A 119 -20.75 -9.53 -20.82
N ASN A 120 -21.97 -10.02 -21.07
CA ASN A 120 -22.23 -10.96 -22.17
C ASN A 120 -22.03 -10.32 -23.54
N LYS A 121 -22.42 -9.05 -23.72
CA LYS A 121 -22.15 -8.30 -24.95
C LYS A 121 -20.66 -7.92 -25.10
N ALA A 122 -19.98 -7.56 -24.02
CA ALA A 122 -18.58 -7.11 -24.05
C ALA A 122 -17.55 -8.24 -24.15
N ASN A 123 -17.89 -9.47 -23.77
CA ASN A 123 -16.91 -10.56 -23.66
C ASN A 123 -16.72 -11.38 -24.93
N GLN A 124 -17.53 -11.23 -25.99
CA GLN A 124 -17.35 -12.02 -27.20
C GLN A 124 -16.14 -11.52 -28.00
N ILE A 125 -14.98 -12.16 -27.79
CA ILE A 125 -13.73 -11.82 -28.49
C ILE A 125 -13.55 -12.80 -29.65
N SER A 126 -13.43 -12.27 -30.86
CA SER A 126 -12.98 -13.04 -32.02
C SER A 126 -11.49 -13.36 -31.90
N LYS A 127 -11.14 -14.64 -32.04
CA LYS A 127 -9.77 -15.14 -31.89
C LYS A 127 -9.44 -16.14 -32.98
N LYS A 128 -8.15 -16.31 -33.27
CA LYS A 128 -7.65 -17.40 -34.12
C LYS A 128 -7.16 -18.55 -33.26
N CYS A 129 -7.57 -19.77 -33.60
CA CYS A 129 -7.09 -20.96 -32.91
C CYS A 129 -5.61 -21.18 -33.19
N LYS A 130 -4.80 -21.36 -32.14
CA LYS A 130 -3.35 -21.61 -32.29
C LYS A 130 -2.98 -22.91 -33.04
N TYR A 131 -3.94 -23.82 -33.21
CA TYR A 131 -3.70 -25.11 -33.88
C TYR A 131 -4.18 -25.11 -35.34
N CYS A 132 -5.47 -24.82 -35.58
CA CYS A 132 -6.05 -24.87 -36.93
C CYS A 132 -6.13 -23.51 -37.63
N ASN A 133 -5.71 -22.41 -36.97
CA ASN A 133 -5.86 -21.02 -37.41
C ASN A 133 -7.31 -20.56 -37.67
N GLY A 134 -8.31 -21.42 -37.51
CA GLY A 134 -9.72 -21.08 -37.63
C GLY A 134 -10.16 -20.02 -36.62
N GLY A 135 -11.01 -19.11 -37.08
CA GLY A 135 -11.66 -18.10 -36.25
C GLY A 135 -12.63 -18.75 -35.25
N PHE A 136 -12.65 -18.27 -34.02
CA PHE A 136 -13.63 -18.69 -33.01
C PHE A 136 -13.95 -17.53 -32.05
N ILE A 137 -15.17 -17.51 -31.55
CA ILE A 137 -15.65 -16.50 -30.59
C ILE A 137 -15.59 -17.12 -29.19
N ASN A 138 -15.02 -16.39 -28.22
CA ASN A 138 -14.99 -16.87 -26.84
C ASN A 138 -15.01 -15.74 -25.82
N SER A 139 -15.72 -15.98 -24.70
CA SER A 139 -15.79 -15.07 -23.55
C SER A 139 -14.55 -15.09 -22.66
N ILE A 140 -13.77 -16.17 -22.70
CA ILE A 140 -12.60 -16.38 -21.84
C ILE A 140 -11.34 -15.90 -22.55
N LYS A 141 -10.67 -14.87 -21.98
CA LYS A 141 -9.41 -14.31 -22.53
C LYS A 141 -8.29 -15.34 -22.65
N THR A 142 -8.19 -16.30 -21.73
CA THR A 142 -7.13 -17.32 -21.69
C THR A 142 -7.34 -18.49 -22.65
N ARG A 143 -8.52 -18.62 -23.26
CA ARG A 143 -8.78 -19.72 -24.22
C ARG A 143 -8.08 -19.44 -25.55
N ILE A 144 -7.24 -20.39 -25.96
CA ILE A 144 -6.33 -20.31 -27.12
C ILE A 144 -6.78 -21.24 -28.27
N TYR A 145 -7.54 -22.30 -27.96
CA TYR A 145 -7.98 -23.30 -28.92
C TYR A 145 -9.49 -23.23 -29.12
N CYS A 146 -9.96 -23.42 -30.37
CA CYS A 146 -11.38 -23.43 -30.68
C CYS A 146 -12.10 -24.63 -30.03
N SER A 147 -11.44 -25.80 -30.00
CA SER A 147 -11.97 -27.03 -29.43
C SER A 147 -10.93 -27.82 -28.64
N GLU A 148 -11.38 -28.72 -27.77
CA GLU A 148 -10.52 -29.65 -27.04
C GLU A 148 -9.75 -30.57 -28.00
N LYS A 149 -10.37 -30.93 -29.13
CA LYS A 149 -9.74 -31.66 -30.24
C LYS A 149 -8.50 -30.92 -30.77
N CYS A 150 -8.61 -29.61 -31.00
CA CYS A 150 -7.48 -28.78 -31.46
C CYS A 150 -6.39 -28.65 -30.40
N ARG A 151 -6.77 -28.50 -29.12
CA ARG A 151 -5.82 -28.50 -27.99
C ARG A 151 -5.02 -29.80 -27.95
N ASN A 152 -5.69 -30.94 -27.99
CA ASN A 152 -5.04 -32.26 -27.89
C ASN A 152 -4.13 -32.55 -29.08
N LYS A 153 -4.55 -32.19 -30.30
CA LYS A 153 -3.70 -32.32 -31.49
C LYS A 153 -2.44 -31.43 -31.40
N TRP A 154 -2.57 -30.21 -30.87
CA TRP A 154 -1.42 -29.33 -30.64
C TRP A 154 -0.44 -29.93 -29.63
N TRP A 155 -0.91 -30.47 -28.50
CA TRP A 155 -0.06 -31.13 -27.51
C TRP A 155 0.58 -32.42 -28.02
N LYS A 156 -0.12 -33.20 -28.86
CA LYS A 156 0.46 -34.39 -29.53
C LYS A 156 1.56 -34.01 -30.53
N LYS A 157 1.41 -32.93 -31.28
CA LYS A 157 2.45 -32.40 -32.19
C LYS A 157 3.65 -31.84 -31.44
N LYS A 158 3.43 -31.32 -30.23
CA LYS A 158 4.47 -30.75 -29.36
C LYS A 158 5.12 -31.77 -28.41
N LYS A 159 4.97 -33.08 -28.67
CA LYS A 159 5.58 -34.16 -27.88
C LYS A 159 7.06 -33.83 -27.71
N THR A 160 7.41 -33.50 -26.48
CA THR A 160 8.67 -32.86 -26.09
C THR A 160 9.84 -33.68 -26.62
N LEU A 161 10.81 -33.00 -27.22
CA LEU A 161 12.13 -33.56 -27.50
C LEU A 161 12.60 -34.23 -26.20
N LYS A 162 12.76 -35.55 -26.24
CA LYS A 162 13.39 -36.30 -25.16
C LYS A 162 14.86 -35.90 -25.21
N GLU A 163 15.19 -34.81 -24.52
CA GLU A 163 16.57 -34.35 -24.44
C GLU A 163 17.33 -35.33 -23.54
N ILE A 164 18.46 -35.82 -24.06
CA ILE A 164 19.41 -36.58 -23.29
C ILE A 164 20.09 -35.59 -22.34
N ARG A 165 19.89 -35.78 -21.02
CA ARG A 165 20.49 -34.94 -19.97
C ARG A 165 21.33 -35.78 -19.05
N LYS A 166 22.33 -35.15 -18.42
CA LYS A 166 23.16 -35.78 -17.41
C LYS A 166 22.49 -35.66 -16.03
N CYS A 167 22.35 -36.77 -15.32
CA CYS A 167 21.80 -36.78 -13.95
C CYS A 167 22.74 -36.03 -13.00
N LEU A 168 22.22 -35.10 -12.19
CA LEU A 168 23.05 -34.34 -11.24
C LEU A 168 23.62 -35.17 -10.08
N TYR A 169 23.10 -36.38 -9.87
CA TYR A 169 23.59 -37.28 -8.82
C TYR A 169 24.54 -38.34 -9.39
N CYS A 170 24.01 -39.27 -10.18
CA CYS A 170 24.79 -40.40 -10.68
C CYS A 170 25.58 -40.10 -11.96
N LEU A 171 25.47 -38.87 -12.50
CA LEU A 171 26.19 -38.42 -13.70
C LEU A 171 25.88 -39.22 -14.99
N LYS A 172 24.94 -40.17 -14.96
CA LYS A 172 24.50 -40.93 -16.13
C LYS A 172 23.57 -40.10 -17.01
N SER A 173 23.69 -40.29 -18.32
CA SER A 173 22.79 -39.73 -19.33
C SER A 173 21.42 -40.40 -19.24
N PHE A 174 20.34 -39.62 -19.32
CA PHE A 174 18.97 -40.12 -19.30
C PHE A 174 18.04 -39.25 -20.17
N ASN A 175 16.95 -39.86 -20.65
CA ASN A 175 15.92 -39.17 -21.42
C ASN A 175 15.00 -38.37 -20.50
N ALA A 176 15.14 -37.04 -20.50
CA ALA A 176 14.32 -36.17 -19.68
C ALA A 176 12.93 -35.97 -20.30
N SER A 177 11.88 -36.21 -19.52
CA SER A 177 10.49 -35.98 -19.94
C SER A 177 10.15 -34.49 -20.12
N ASN A 178 10.92 -33.60 -19.49
CA ASN A 178 10.86 -32.15 -19.63
C ASN A 178 12.20 -31.50 -19.25
N ILE A 179 12.38 -30.23 -19.64
CA ILE A 179 13.60 -29.42 -19.41
C ILE A 179 13.94 -29.18 -17.92
N TYR A 180 13.01 -29.40 -17.00
CA TYR A 180 13.21 -29.21 -15.57
C TYR A 180 13.65 -30.49 -14.86
N ARG A 181 13.58 -31.65 -15.52
CA ARG A 181 13.98 -32.92 -14.91
C ARG A 181 15.51 -33.00 -14.81
N LYS A 182 16.02 -33.00 -13.58
CA LYS A 182 17.46 -33.00 -13.25
C LYS A 182 18.04 -34.38 -12.91
N TYR A 183 17.17 -35.34 -12.57
CA TYR A 183 17.57 -36.65 -12.07
C TYR A 183 16.95 -37.75 -12.93
N CYS A 184 17.70 -38.82 -13.15
CA CYS A 184 17.22 -39.97 -13.93
C CYS A 184 16.10 -40.71 -13.18
N SER A 185 16.24 -40.91 -11.86
CA SER A 185 15.27 -41.59 -11.01
C SER A 185 14.93 -40.81 -9.73
N LYS A 186 13.86 -41.25 -9.05
CA LYS A 186 13.47 -40.74 -7.72
C LYS A 186 14.54 -41.04 -6.68
N ASP A 187 15.24 -42.16 -6.79
CA ASP A 187 16.30 -42.54 -5.85
C ASP A 187 17.54 -41.66 -6.00
N CYS A 188 17.92 -41.33 -7.24
CA CYS A 188 18.99 -40.36 -7.48
C CYS A 188 18.66 -38.97 -6.92
N TYR A 189 17.39 -38.56 -6.95
CA TYR A 189 16.94 -37.34 -6.28
C TYR A 189 17.13 -37.45 -4.76
N LYS A 190 16.66 -38.54 -4.12
CA LYS A 190 16.79 -38.72 -2.67
C LYS A 190 18.25 -38.69 -2.20
N LYS A 191 19.10 -39.50 -2.84
CA LYS A 191 20.53 -39.58 -2.50
C LYS A 191 21.26 -38.26 -2.72
N TYR A 192 20.89 -37.49 -3.74
CA TYR A 192 21.42 -36.14 -3.92
C TYR A 192 21.12 -35.25 -2.71
N TRP A 193 19.89 -35.28 -2.20
CA TRP A 193 19.47 -34.49 -1.04
C TRP A 193 20.04 -34.97 0.28
N GLU A 194 20.30 -36.27 0.44
CA GLU A 194 21.01 -36.83 1.60
C GLU A 194 22.45 -36.30 1.68
N VAL A 195 23.14 -36.19 0.54
CA VAL A 195 24.53 -35.70 0.50
C VAL A 195 24.61 -34.17 0.58
N HIS A 196 23.61 -33.46 0.07
CA HIS A 196 23.63 -31.98 -0.04
C HIS A 196 22.70 -31.27 0.96
N SER A 197 22.16 -32.00 1.95
CA SER A 197 21.29 -31.44 2.99
C SER A 197 21.96 -30.29 3.73
N ASP A 198 23.23 -30.46 4.06
CA ASP A 198 23.98 -29.51 4.87
C ASP A 198 24.29 -28.24 4.08
N GLN A 199 24.66 -28.37 2.81
CA GLN A 199 24.82 -27.23 1.90
C GLN A 199 23.51 -26.44 1.74
N PHE A 200 22.36 -27.13 1.71
CA PHE A 200 21.06 -26.47 1.66
C PHE A 200 20.70 -25.75 2.97
N VAL A 201 21.09 -26.29 4.12
CA VAL A 201 20.96 -25.61 5.43
C VAL A 201 21.83 -24.36 5.47
N ILE A 202 23.09 -24.43 5.03
CA ILE A 202 24.00 -23.29 4.90
C ILE A 202 23.41 -22.21 3.99
N ASP A 203 22.88 -22.60 2.83
CA ASP A 203 22.24 -21.69 1.88
C ASP A 203 21.00 -21.01 2.47
N LYS A 204 20.20 -21.73 3.26
CA LYS A 204 19.05 -21.19 3.99
C LYS A 204 19.47 -20.22 5.08
N GLU A 205 20.50 -20.54 5.86
CA GLU A 205 20.99 -19.66 6.93
C GLU A 205 21.61 -18.39 6.34
N ARG A 206 22.34 -18.50 5.21
CA ARG A 206 22.79 -17.35 4.42
C ARG A 206 21.61 -16.51 3.91
N GLN A 207 20.55 -17.13 3.42
CA GLN A 207 19.34 -16.39 3.02
C GLN A 207 18.66 -15.70 4.21
N LYS A 208 18.65 -16.32 5.38
CA LYS A 208 18.09 -15.75 6.61
C LYS A 208 18.95 -14.59 7.14
N GLN A 209 20.27 -14.70 7.09
CA GLN A 209 21.20 -13.61 7.37
C GLN A 209 21.03 -12.46 6.36
N TYR A 210 20.90 -12.78 5.07
CA TYR A 210 20.55 -11.80 4.04
C TYR A 210 19.20 -11.12 4.33
N ARG A 211 18.18 -11.86 4.79
CA ARG A 211 16.90 -11.29 5.21
C ARG A 211 17.02 -10.41 6.46
N LYS A 212 17.86 -10.77 7.45
CA LYS A 212 18.14 -9.93 8.63
C LYS A 212 18.84 -8.63 8.22
N TRP A 213 19.84 -8.72 7.35
CA TRP A 213 20.47 -7.56 6.72
C TRP A 213 19.47 -6.76 5.87
N TYR A 214 18.56 -7.41 5.14
CA TYR A 214 17.49 -6.81 4.32
C TYR A 214 16.52 -5.98 5.18
N VAL A 215 16.17 -6.45 6.38
CA VAL A 215 15.35 -5.70 7.35
C VAL A 215 16.12 -4.49 7.89
N LYS A 216 17.39 -4.64 8.29
CA LYS A 216 18.22 -3.52 8.80
C LYS A 216 18.59 -2.50 7.71
N SER A 217 18.72 -2.94 6.46
CA SER A 217 18.97 -2.11 5.27
C SER A 217 17.69 -1.58 4.62
N THR A 218 16.51 -1.84 5.21
CA THR A 218 15.22 -1.42 4.66
C THR A 218 15.13 0.09 4.44
N PRO A 219 15.52 0.98 5.39
CA PRO A 219 15.51 2.43 5.15
C PRO A 219 16.45 2.86 4.02
N LEU A 220 17.70 2.38 4.03
CA LEU A 220 18.71 2.70 3.02
C LEU A 220 18.30 2.25 1.61
N ARG A 221 17.81 1.02 1.46
CA ARG A 221 17.32 0.49 0.19
C ARG A 221 16.04 1.20 -0.26
N LYS A 222 15.11 1.45 0.66
CA LYS A 222 13.87 2.20 0.41
C LYS A 222 14.18 3.61 -0.08
N LEU A 223 15.14 4.29 0.55
CA LEU A 223 15.67 5.59 0.13
C LEU A 223 16.26 5.50 -1.28
N ARG A 224 17.21 4.58 -1.53
CA ARG A 224 17.82 4.37 -2.86
C ARG A 224 16.79 4.18 -3.97
N CYS A 225 15.82 3.28 -3.74
CA CYS A 225 14.78 2.97 -4.73
C CYS A 225 13.89 4.18 -5.01
N GLN A 226 13.52 4.93 -3.97
CA GLN A 226 12.69 6.13 -4.11
C GLN A 226 13.40 7.24 -4.84
N LEU A 227 14.66 7.55 -4.48
CA LEU A 227 15.47 8.56 -5.17
C LEU A 227 15.59 8.19 -6.66
N SER A 228 15.95 6.94 -6.94
CA SER A 228 16.08 6.46 -8.32
C SER A 228 14.77 6.55 -9.10
N ASP A 229 13.64 6.21 -8.48
CA ASP A 229 12.33 6.27 -9.12
C ASP A 229 11.87 7.71 -9.36
N ARG A 230 12.01 8.59 -8.37
CA ARG A 230 11.66 10.02 -8.48
C ARG A 230 12.48 10.71 -9.57
N ILE A 231 13.79 10.50 -9.60
CA ILE A 231 14.67 11.02 -10.67
C ILE A 231 14.20 10.54 -12.04
N ARG A 232 13.97 9.22 -12.19
CA ARG A 232 13.51 8.65 -13.48
C ARG A 232 12.15 9.18 -13.90
N LYS A 233 11.21 9.35 -12.98
CA LYS A 233 9.88 9.92 -13.25
C LYS A 233 9.98 11.37 -13.69
N HIS A 234 10.78 12.19 -13.01
CA HIS A 234 10.96 13.59 -13.35
C HIS A 234 11.62 13.77 -14.72
N LEU A 235 12.66 12.99 -15.03
CA LEU A 235 13.30 13.02 -16.36
C LEU A 235 12.33 12.61 -17.47
N ARG A 236 11.57 11.53 -17.28
CA ARG A 236 10.58 11.06 -18.26
C ARG A 236 9.48 12.08 -18.52
N ALA A 237 9.04 12.80 -17.49
CA ALA A 237 8.05 13.88 -17.64
C ALA A 237 8.55 15.01 -18.56
N LYS A 238 9.87 15.16 -18.73
CA LYS A 238 10.51 16.12 -19.64
C LYS A 238 11.03 15.48 -20.93
N GLY A 239 10.66 14.23 -21.23
CA GLY A 239 11.14 13.50 -22.41
C GLY A 239 12.60 13.05 -22.34
N LEU A 240 13.23 13.13 -21.16
CA LEU A 240 14.64 12.82 -20.95
C LEU A 240 14.84 11.41 -20.39
N LYS A 241 16.01 10.82 -20.65
CA LYS A 241 16.45 9.54 -20.08
C LYS A 241 17.58 9.76 -19.07
N LYS A 242 17.58 8.93 -18.02
CA LYS A 242 18.70 8.85 -17.07
C LYS A 242 19.84 8.08 -17.73
N ASP A 243 21.00 8.70 -17.81
CA ASP A 243 22.22 8.18 -18.43
C ASP A 243 23.39 8.03 -17.44
N THR A 244 23.20 8.46 -16.19
CA THR A 244 24.26 8.55 -15.19
C THR A 244 23.88 7.79 -13.93
N GLU A 245 24.87 7.31 -13.18
CA GLU A 245 24.65 6.61 -11.91
C GLU A 245 24.04 7.51 -10.83
N LEU A 246 23.30 6.89 -9.89
CA LEU A 246 22.70 7.63 -8.76
C LEU A 246 23.76 8.34 -7.91
N LYS A 247 24.90 7.70 -7.62
CA LYS A 247 25.96 8.26 -6.76
C LYS A 247 26.50 9.58 -7.35
N LYS A 248 26.73 9.61 -8.67
CA LYS A 248 27.19 10.80 -9.39
C LYS A 248 26.15 11.93 -9.37
N ILE A 249 24.86 11.60 -9.51
CA ILE A 249 23.77 12.59 -9.44
C ILE A 249 23.65 13.19 -8.04
N LEU A 250 23.71 12.35 -7.00
CA LEU A 250 23.60 12.80 -5.63
C LEU A 250 24.84 13.56 -5.16
N GLY A 251 26.02 13.31 -5.74
CA GLY A 251 27.30 13.82 -5.24
C GLY A 251 27.85 13.08 -4.02
N CYS A 252 27.12 12.08 -3.51
CA CYS A 252 27.52 11.22 -2.41
C CYS A 252 26.88 9.82 -2.54
N SER A 253 27.30 8.87 -1.71
CA SER A 253 26.63 7.58 -1.55
C SER A 253 25.26 7.75 -0.88
N VAL A 254 24.38 6.78 -1.08
CA VAL A 254 23.05 6.80 -0.43
C VAL A 254 23.17 6.71 1.09
N LEU A 255 24.24 6.09 1.61
CA LEU A 255 24.48 6.00 3.04
C LEU A 255 24.90 7.37 3.62
N GLU A 256 25.74 8.11 2.91
CA GLU A 256 26.13 9.47 3.29
C GLU A 256 24.93 10.42 3.24
N LEU A 257 24.10 10.34 2.19
CA LEU A 257 22.85 11.09 2.13
C LEU A 257 21.90 10.73 3.28
N MET A 258 21.80 9.45 3.65
CA MET A 258 20.97 9.00 4.76
C MET A 258 21.43 9.65 6.08
N LYS A 259 22.74 9.64 6.36
CA LYS A 259 23.33 10.32 7.53
C LYS A 259 23.14 11.84 7.48
N TYR A 260 23.29 12.47 6.31
CA TYR A 260 23.09 13.90 6.11
C TYR A 260 21.64 14.34 6.34
N LEU A 261 20.67 13.52 5.95
CA LEU A 261 19.26 13.78 6.24
C LEU A 261 18.97 13.57 7.73
N GLU A 262 19.51 12.51 8.33
CA GLU A 262 19.38 12.25 9.78
C GLU A 262 19.92 13.41 10.63
N SER A 263 21.03 14.02 10.25
CA SER A 263 21.59 15.17 10.98
C SER A 263 20.75 16.45 10.89
N GLN A 264 19.77 16.49 9.97
CA GLN A 264 18.83 17.60 9.81
C GLN A 264 17.43 17.28 10.39
N PHE A 265 17.28 16.14 11.08
CA PHE A 265 15.99 15.75 11.66
C PHE A 265 15.59 16.64 12.84
N GLU A 266 14.37 17.14 12.78
CA GLU A 266 13.72 17.83 13.90
C GLU A 266 13.12 16.86 14.91
N ALA A 267 12.69 17.39 16.05
CA ALA A 267 12.04 16.62 17.10
C ALA A 267 10.88 15.76 16.55
N GLY A 268 11.00 14.44 16.73
CA GLY A 268 10.00 13.48 16.32
C GLY A 268 10.14 12.93 14.90
N MET A 269 11.10 13.41 14.10
CA MET A 269 11.46 12.80 12.81
C MET A 269 12.25 11.50 13.03
N SER A 270 11.88 10.46 12.29
CA SER A 270 12.61 9.20 12.24
C SER A 270 12.36 8.51 10.91
N TRP A 271 13.22 7.57 10.52
CA TRP A 271 13.02 6.79 9.28
C TRP A 271 11.75 5.93 9.29
N GLU A 272 11.21 5.63 10.47
CA GLU A 272 9.93 4.92 10.63
C GLU A 272 8.75 5.80 10.21
N LYS A 273 8.85 7.12 10.45
CA LYS A 273 7.86 8.13 10.07
C LYS A 273 8.10 8.73 8.69
N HIS A 274 8.87 8.09 7.81
CA HIS A 274 9.07 8.57 6.45
C HIS A 274 7.84 8.23 5.57
N LYS A 275 7.16 9.27 5.05
CA LYS A 275 6.00 9.29 4.10
C LYS A 275 4.64 9.77 4.63
N VAL A 276 3.67 8.86 4.79
CA VAL A 276 2.22 9.16 4.69
C VAL A 276 1.78 10.18 5.74
N ASP A 277 2.29 10.04 6.97
CA ASP A 277 1.97 10.91 8.11
C ASP A 277 3.23 11.43 8.82
N GLY A 278 4.32 11.64 8.08
CA GLY A 278 5.55 12.16 8.68
C GLY A 278 6.36 13.02 7.72
N TRP A 279 7.67 12.83 7.61
CA TRP A 279 8.51 13.73 6.82
C TRP A 279 8.77 13.18 5.41
N HIS A 280 9.04 14.07 4.47
CA HIS A 280 9.38 13.82 3.06
C HIS A 280 10.77 14.38 2.76
N ILE A 281 11.41 13.83 1.73
CA ILE A 281 12.61 14.43 1.13
C ILE A 281 12.15 15.56 0.21
N ASP A 282 12.49 16.78 0.59
CA ASP A 282 12.22 18.02 -0.12
C ASP A 282 13.49 18.58 -0.80
N HIS A 283 13.32 19.49 -1.76
CA HIS A 283 14.40 20.23 -2.40
C HIS A 283 14.39 21.69 -1.91
N LYS A 284 15.51 22.17 -1.36
CA LYS A 284 15.70 23.58 -0.96
C LYS A 284 15.43 24.52 -2.15
N ILE A 285 16.08 24.25 -3.27
CA ILE A 285 15.78 24.84 -4.58
C ILE A 285 14.79 23.92 -5.32
N PRO A 286 13.56 24.38 -5.60
CA PRO A 286 12.50 23.54 -6.16
C PRO A 286 12.86 22.87 -7.46
N LEU A 287 12.58 21.57 -7.58
CA LEU A 287 12.86 20.78 -8.77
C LEU A 287 12.16 21.29 -10.04
N CYS A 288 11.02 21.98 -9.91
CA CYS A 288 10.30 22.61 -11.02
C CYS A 288 11.07 23.76 -11.70
N SER A 289 12.08 24.33 -11.03
CA SER A 289 12.92 25.40 -11.60
C SER A 289 13.87 24.90 -12.70
N ALA A 290 14.15 23.59 -12.77
CA ALA A 290 15.08 23.05 -13.75
C ALA A 290 14.46 22.97 -15.16
N LYS A 291 15.16 23.53 -16.13
CA LYS A 291 14.84 23.48 -17.57
C LYS A 291 15.63 22.38 -18.28
N THR A 292 16.87 22.12 -17.85
CA THR A 292 17.77 21.17 -18.53
C THR A 292 18.05 19.91 -17.71
N LYS A 293 18.49 18.83 -18.38
CA LYS A 293 18.94 17.58 -17.72
C LYS A 293 20.04 17.85 -16.68
N ARG A 294 20.98 18.75 -17.01
CA ARG A 294 22.10 19.13 -16.14
C ARG A 294 21.61 19.84 -14.87
N GLU A 295 20.65 20.75 -15.01
CA GLU A 295 20.03 21.42 -13.86
C GLU A 295 19.26 20.44 -12.97
N ILE A 296 18.52 19.49 -13.57
CA ILE A 296 17.84 18.42 -12.80
C ILE A 296 18.86 17.68 -11.95
N TYR A 297 20.00 17.27 -12.52
CA TYR A 297 21.04 16.57 -11.75
C TYR A 297 21.62 17.44 -10.64
N LYS A 298 21.87 18.74 -10.90
CA LYS A 298 22.32 19.68 -9.87
C LYS A 298 21.33 19.80 -8.72
N LEU A 299 20.03 19.87 -9.00
CA LEU A 299 18.99 19.97 -7.96
C LEU A 299 18.83 18.68 -7.15
N TRP A 300 19.23 17.53 -7.68
CA TRP A 300 19.25 16.26 -6.95
C TRP A 300 20.52 16.05 -6.11
N HIS A 301 21.47 16.99 -6.13
CA HIS A 301 22.66 16.95 -5.29
C HIS A 301 22.29 16.97 -3.81
N TYR A 302 23.01 16.22 -2.97
CA TYR A 302 22.64 15.99 -1.57
C TYR A 302 22.48 17.28 -0.77
N THR A 303 23.29 18.30 -1.04
CA THR A 303 23.24 19.61 -0.37
C THR A 303 21.94 20.39 -0.61
N ASN A 304 21.23 20.10 -1.71
CA ASN A 304 19.94 20.68 -2.04
C ASN A 304 18.76 19.89 -1.45
N LEU A 305 19.00 18.72 -0.86
CA LEU A 305 17.95 17.88 -0.27
C LEU A 305 17.81 18.17 1.23
N GLN A 306 16.58 18.20 1.73
CA GLN A 306 16.30 18.36 3.16
C GLN A 306 15.14 17.47 3.61
N PRO A 307 15.13 17.03 4.88
CA PRO A 307 13.93 16.48 5.48
C PRO A 307 12.94 17.62 5.78
N LEU A 308 11.69 17.45 5.39
CA LEU A 308 10.64 18.41 5.70
C LEU A 308 9.36 17.66 6.03
N TRP A 309 8.60 18.10 7.04
CA TRP A 309 7.31 17.48 7.34
C TRP A 309 6.40 17.51 6.12
N ALA A 310 5.66 16.42 5.88
CA ALA A 310 4.82 16.30 4.69
C ALA A 310 3.85 17.48 4.54
N ILE A 311 3.28 17.93 5.67
CA ILE A 311 2.36 19.06 5.72
C ILE A 311 3.07 20.35 5.26
N ASP A 312 4.28 20.60 5.76
CA ASP A 312 5.03 21.81 5.45
C ASP A 312 5.58 21.78 4.03
N ASN A 313 6.00 20.61 3.54
CA ASN A 313 6.36 20.39 2.15
C ASN A 313 5.19 20.66 1.19
N LEU A 314 3.98 20.22 1.54
CA LEU A 314 2.78 20.51 0.75
C LEU A 314 2.42 21.99 0.76
N LYS A 315 2.58 22.68 1.89
CA LYS A 315 2.37 24.14 2.00
C LYS A 315 3.43 24.93 1.21
N LYS A 316 4.69 24.49 1.25
CA LYS A 316 5.82 25.11 0.53
C LYS A 316 5.59 25.12 -0.98
N GLY A 317 5.15 23.98 -1.52
CA GLY A 317 4.93 23.83 -2.96
C GLY A 317 6.20 24.08 -3.78
N GLY A 318 6.07 24.77 -4.91
CA GLY A 318 7.19 25.10 -5.81
C GLY A 318 7.99 26.36 -5.44
N LYS A 319 7.81 26.91 -4.24
CA LYS A 319 8.46 28.15 -3.80
C LYS A 319 9.87 27.87 -3.28
N ARG A 320 10.80 28.78 -3.56
CA ARG A 320 12.17 28.73 -3.03
C ARG A 320 12.15 29.27 -1.60
N GLU A 321 12.68 28.50 -0.65
CA GLU A 321 13.04 29.06 0.66
C GLU A 321 14.27 29.94 0.45
N ILE A 322 14.12 31.23 0.72
CA ILE A 322 15.26 32.13 0.88
C ILE A 322 15.76 31.83 2.29
N ILE A 323 16.89 31.13 2.39
CA ILE A 323 17.61 30.89 3.64
C ILE A 323 18.48 32.10 3.92
#